data_AF-A0A965U5E8-F1
#
_entry.id   AF-A0A965U5E8-F1
#
_cell.length_a   1.000
_cell.length_b   1.000
_cell.length_c   1.000
_cell.angle_alpha   90.00
_cell.angle_beta   90.00
_cell.angle_gamma   90.00
#
_symmetry.space_group_name_H-M   'P 1'
#
loop_
_entity.id
_entity.type
_entity.pdbx_description
1 polymer ?
#
loop_
_entity_poly.entity_id
_entity_poly.type
_entity_poly.pdbx_seq_one_letter_code
_entity_poly.pdbx_strand_id
1 'polypeptide(L)'
;MESTRKKMKVPHIFIILYAIILAVSILSYLIPAGEYDRVFDETTGRNIIDPSSYHVVESNPAGVMDFLKAFPSGFVEAGWVVVLTFCVCGGFYVVNKTGAIGGIISWLAKRMKNKGIWLIPILMAVFASIDCFIGMCELTMVYVPIILPLMLMLGFDSMTACATALCGSAIGFTSAIANPFTTIVGQNIAGLPLLSGWQFRLISLVTVGIVGVMYVMRYAKKVRNDPTKSLVYEEDKLLRAELQGEMSQEITLNTRQKIAGLAALAMFI
;
A
#
# COMPACT_ATOMS: atom_id res chain seq x y z
N MET A 1 14.93 -38.28 -14.78
CA MET A 1 13.49 -37.96 -14.81
C MET A 1 13.24 -36.78 -13.88
N GLU A 2 13.34 -35.56 -14.40
CA GLU A 2 12.88 -34.38 -13.66
C GLU A 2 11.35 -34.42 -13.62
N SER A 3 10.78 -34.51 -12.42
CA SER A 3 9.34 -34.33 -12.25
C SER A 3 9.02 -32.86 -12.57
N THR A 4 8.44 -32.61 -13.74
CA THR A 4 7.81 -31.33 -14.07
C THR A 4 6.66 -31.12 -13.11
N ARG A 5 6.93 -30.51 -11.94
CA ARG A 5 5.89 -29.96 -11.06
C ARG A 5 5.11 -28.97 -11.92
N LYS A 6 3.87 -29.33 -12.25
CA LYS A 6 2.92 -28.48 -12.97
C LYS A 6 2.82 -27.19 -12.16
N LYS A 7 3.50 -26.12 -12.62
CA LYS A 7 3.40 -24.78 -12.01
C LYS A 7 1.92 -24.41 -12.07
N MET A 8 1.21 -24.51 -10.95
CA MET A 8 -0.15 -24.01 -10.86
C MET A 8 -0.08 -22.52 -11.17
N LYS A 9 -0.51 -22.15 -12.38
CA LYS A 9 -0.72 -20.75 -12.73
C LYS A 9 -1.87 -20.31 -11.85
N VAL A 10 -1.60 -19.39 -10.93
CA VAL A 10 -2.63 -18.73 -10.14
C VAL A 10 -3.69 -18.20 -11.12
N PRO A 11 -4.98 -18.56 -10.95
CA PRO A 11 -6.04 -18.04 -11.79
C PRO A 11 -6.07 -16.52 -11.75
N HIS A 12 -6.59 -15.90 -12.81
CA HIS A 12 -6.75 -14.45 -12.86
C HIS A 12 -7.58 -13.95 -11.66
N ILE A 13 -7.27 -12.76 -11.13
CA ILE A 13 -7.91 -12.22 -9.92
C ILE A 13 -9.44 -12.18 -10.02
N PHE A 14 -9.98 -11.86 -11.21
CA PHE A 14 -11.42 -11.90 -11.50
C PHE A 14 -12.05 -13.29 -11.33
N ILE A 15 -11.33 -14.36 -11.67
CA ILE A 15 -11.82 -15.74 -11.49
C ILE A 15 -11.86 -16.08 -9.99
N ILE A 16 -10.84 -15.65 -9.25
CA ILE A 16 -10.78 -15.85 -7.80
C ILE A 16 -11.93 -15.11 -7.12
N LEU A 17 -12.16 -13.84 -7.48
CA LEU A 17 -13.27 -13.03 -6.95
C LEU A 17 -14.62 -13.67 -7.27
N TYR A 18 -14.83 -14.10 -8.53
CA TYR A 18 -16.06 -14.79 -8.92
C TYR A 18 -16.28 -16.07 -8.09
N ALA A 19 -15.23 -16.88 -7.90
CA ALA A 19 -15.30 -18.10 -7.11
C ALA A 19 -15.62 -17.84 -5.63
N ILE A 20 -15.06 -16.77 -5.05
CA ILE A 20 -15.36 -16.37 -3.67
C ILE A 20 -16.82 -15.92 -3.54
N ILE A 21 -17.30 -15.06 -4.43
CA ILE A 21 -18.71 -14.61 -4.40
C ILE A 21 -19.64 -15.83 -4.54
N LEU A 22 -19.33 -16.75 -5.45
CA LEU A 22 -20.13 -17.96 -5.65
C LEU A 22 -20.13 -18.84 -4.39
N ALA A 23 -18.97 -19.05 -3.77
CA ALA A 23 -18.84 -19.82 -2.55
C ALA A 23 -19.62 -19.20 -1.39
N VAL A 24 -19.53 -17.88 -1.20
CA VAL A 24 -20.27 -17.16 -0.15
C VAL A 24 -21.77 -17.20 -0.41
N SER A 25 -22.21 -17.06 -1.67
CA SER A 25 -23.63 -17.20 -2.01
C SER A 25 -24.15 -18.60 -1.70
N ILE A 26 -23.40 -19.67 -2.01
CA ILE A 26 -23.81 -21.04 -1.65
C ILE A 26 -23.83 -21.23 -0.13
N LEU A 27 -22.81 -20.73 0.58
CA LEU A 27 -22.74 -20.80 2.04
C LEU A 27 -23.91 -20.09 2.71
N SER A 28 -24.48 -19.04 2.10
CA SER A 28 -25.67 -18.37 2.62
C SER A 28 -26.93 -19.24 2.69
N TYR A 29 -26.96 -20.37 1.97
CA TYR A 29 -28.03 -21.37 2.08
C TYR A 29 -27.77 -22.42 3.15
N LEU A 30 -26.50 -22.64 3.52
CA LEU A 30 -26.07 -23.68 4.45
C LEU A 30 -25.94 -23.17 5.88
N ILE A 31 -25.60 -21.89 6.05
CA ILE A 31 -25.35 -21.27 7.35
C ILE A 31 -26.60 -20.47 7.75
N PRO A 32 -27.27 -20.82 8.88
CA PRO A 32 -28.41 -20.06 9.37
C PRO A 32 -27.97 -18.66 9.81
N ALA A 33 -28.79 -17.65 9.50
CA ALA A 33 -28.57 -16.29 9.98
C ALA A 33 -28.72 -16.28 11.51
N GLY A 34 -27.72 -15.76 12.22
CA GLY A 34 -27.77 -15.61 13.66
C GLY A 34 -27.32 -14.22 14.07
N GLU A 35 -27.98 -13.69 15.08
CA GLU A 35 -27.69 -12.38 15.66
C GLU A 35 -27.44 -12.53 17.16
N TYR A 36 -26.61 -11.64 17.70
CA TYR A 36 -26.41 -11.50 19.14
C TYR A 36 -26.99 -10.17 19.57
N ASP A 37 -27.76 -10.17 20.65
CA ASP A 37 -28.29 -8.95 21.22
C ASP A 37 -27.16 -8.09 21.81
N ARG A 38 -27.29 -6.78 21.61
CA ARG A 38 -26.39 -5.79 22.21
C ARG A 38 -27.03 -5.23 23.47
N VAL A 39 -26.40 -5.47 24.62
CA VAL A 39 -26.84 -4.99 25.93
C VAL A 39 -25.99 -3.80 26.35
N PHE A 40 -26.61 -2.77 26.91
CA PHE A 40 -25.90 -1.61 27.42
C PHE A 40 -25.19 -1.98 28.74
N ASP A 41 -23.87 -1.94 28.72
CA ASP A 41 -23.04 -2.15 29.90
C ASP A 41 -22.80 -0.81 30.61
N GLU A 42 -23.40 -0.66 31.79
CA GLU A 42 -23.29 0.56 32.62
C GLU A 42 -21.86 0.82 33.11
N THR A 43 -21.00 -0.19 33.18
CA THR A 43 -19.61 -0.03 33.64
C THR A 43 -18.69 0.55 32.57
N THR A 44 -18.97 0.29 31.30
CA THR A 44 -18.18 0.78 30.16
C THR A 44 -18.89 1.89 29.36
N GLY A 45 -20.19 2.10 29.60
CA GLY A 45 -21.05 3.05 28.90
C GLY A 45 -21.31 2.66 27.44
N ARG A 46 -21.27 1.36 27.11
CA ARG A 46 -21.26 0.85 25.72
C ARG A 46 -22.28 -0.25 25.52
N ASN A 47 -22.78 -0.35 24.29
CA ASN A 47 -23.56 -1.50 23.84
C ASN A 47 -22.60 -2.66 23.52
N ILE A 48 -22.47 -3.61 24.44
CA ILE A 48 -21.63 -4.80 24.29
C ILE A 48 -22.50 -5.96 23.80
N ILE A 49 -21.93 -6.81 22.95
CA ILE A 49 -22.59 -8.04 22.51
C ILE A 49 -22.68 -9.00 23.69
N ASP A 50 -23.89 -9.44 24.06
CA ASP A 50 -24.07 -10.48 25.06
C ASP A 50 -23.72 -11.86 24.46
N PRO A 51 -22.65 -12.54 24.92
CA PRO A 51 -22.24 -13.82 24.34
C PRO A 51 -23.27 -14.94 24.51
N SER A 52 -24.24 -14.78 25.41
CA SER A 52 -25.27 -15.76 25.73
C SER A 52 -26.60 -15.55 24.98
N SER A 53 -26.76 -14.43 24.27
CA SER A 53 -28.02 -14.03 23.61
C SER A 53 -28.13 -14.46 22.14
N TYR A 54 -27.30 -15.40 21.69
CA TYR A 54 -27.36 -15.88 20.31
C TYR A 54 -28.74 -16.44 19.99
N HIS A 55 -29.38 -15.86 18.98
CA HIS A 55 -30.63 -16.37 18.44
C HIS A 55 -30.59 -16.42 16.92
N VAL A 56 -31.32 -17.38 16.36
CA VAL A 56 -31.44 -17.56 14.92
C VAL A 56 -32.51 -16.61 14.40
N VAL A 57 -32.13 -15.80 13.42
CA VAL A 57 -33.02 -14.85 12.73
C VAL A 57 -33.52 -15.45 11.42
N GLU A 58 -34.54 -14.82 10.83
CA GLU A 58 -35.09 -15.26 9.55
C GLU A 58 -34.00 -15.24 8.47
N SER A 59 -33.77 -16.39 7.84
CA SER A 59 -32.69 -16.55 6.86
C SER A 59 -33.07 -15.84 5.55
N ASN A 60 -32.24 -14.91 5.10
CA ASN A 60 -32.36 -14.27 3.79
C ASN A 60 -31.21 -14.71 2.86
N PRO A 61 -31.29 -15.91 2.24
CA PRO A 61 -30.22 -16.43 1.41
C PRO A 61 -30.02 -15.58 0.15
N ALA A 62 -28.79 -15.50 -0.33
CA ALA A 62 -28.46 -14.69 -1.51
C ALA A 62 -29.13 -15.27 -2.76
N GLY A 63 -30.04 -14.51 -3.39
CA GLY A 63 -30.68 -14.92 -4.63
C GLY A 63 -29.72 -14.88 -5.82
N VAL A 64 -30.10 -15.52 -6.93
CA VAL A 64 -29.34 -15.46 -8.20
C VAL A 64 -29.19 -14.01 -8.69
N MET A 65 -30.22 -13.18 -8.47
CA MET A 65 -30.18 -11.77 -8.82
C MET A 65 -29.21 -10.98 -7.93
N ASP A 66 -29.10 -11.33 -6.64
CA ASP A 66 -28.18 -10.66 -5.71
C ASP A 66 -26.73 -11.03 -6.02
N PHE A 67 -26.49 -12.29 -6.41
CA PHE A 67 -25.20 -12.73 -6.93
C PHE A 67 -24.75 -11.93 -8.16
N LEU A 68 -25.65 -11.71 -9.12
CA LEU A 68 -25.33 -10.91 -10.31
C LEU A 68 -25.16 -9.42 -9.99
N LYS A 69 -25.96 -8.87 -9.06
CA LYS A 69 -25.88 -7.49 -8.59
C LYS A 69 -24.63 -7.20 -7.76
N ALA A 70 -24.06 -8.20 -7.09
CA ALA A 70 -22.87 -8.05 -6.26
C ALA A 70 -21.68 -7.45 -7.03
N PHE A 71 -21.56 -7.73 -8.34
CA PHE A 71 -20.49 -7.17 -9.16
C PHE A 71 -20.67 -5.66 -9.38
N PRO A 72 -21.77 -5.16 -9.99
CA PRO A 72 -22.01 -3.72 -10.10
C PRO A 72 -22.01 -2.98 -8.76
N SER A 73 -22.61 -3.55 -7.71
CA SER A 73 -22.67 -2.89 -6.40
C SER A 73 -21.28 -2.71 -5.79
N GLY A 74 -20.42 -3.74 -5.89
CA GLY A 74 -19.04 -3.66 -5.45
C GLY A 74 -18.23 -2.57 -6.19
N PHE A 75 -18.46 -2.38 -7.49
CA PHE A 75 -17.83 -1.28 -8.24
C PHE A 75 -18.32 0.10 -7.77
N VAL A 76 -19.61 0.23 -7.47
CA VAL A 76 -20.18 1.48 -6.95
C VAL A 76 -19.62 1.80 -5.57
N GLU A 77 -19.54 0.82 -4.67
CA GLU A 77 -18.95 0.97 -3.33
C GLU A 77 -17.45 1.30 -3.39
N ALA A 78 -16.70 0.67 -4.29
CA ALA A 78 -15.29 0.95 -4.52
C ALA A 78 -15.04 2.23 -5.36
N GLY A 79 -16.10 2.94 -5.77
CA GLY A 79 -16.01 4.08 -6.70
C GLY A 79 -15.09 5.19 -6.19
N TRP A 80 -15.07 5.45 -4.89
CA TRP A 80 -14.19 6.46 -4.30
C TRP A 80 -12.69 6.12 -4.47
N VAL A 81 -12.32 4.83 -4.34
CA VAL A 81 -10.93 4.35 -4.54
C VAL A 81 -10.53 4.54 -5.99
N VAL A 82 -11.44 4.22 -6.92
CA VAL A 82 -11.21 4.36 -8.37
C VAL A 82 -10.96 5.82 -8.73
N VAL A 83 -11.86 6.73 -8.34
CA VAL A 83 -11.75 8.17 -8.63
C VAL A 83 -10.48 8.74 -8.04
N LEU A 84 -10.18 8.42 -6.78
CA LEU A 84 -8.97 8.86 -6.11
C LEU A 84 -7.71 8.40 -6.84
N THR A 85 -7.64 7.11 -7.22
CA THR A 85 -6.50 6.54 -7.94
C THR A 85 -6.30 7.24 -9.28
N PHE A 86 -7.39 7.53 -10.01
CA PHE A 86 -7.31 8.33 -11.23
C PHE A 86 -6.78 9.74 -11.00
N CYS A 87 -7.27 10.44 -9.97
CA CYS A 87 -6.80 11.78 -9.63
C CYS A 87 -5.31 11.80 -9.24
N VAL A 88 -4.86 10.83 -8.44
CA VAL A 88 -3.44 10.73 -8.03
C VAL A 88 -2.56 10.39 -9.22
N CYS A 89 -2.91 9.38 -10.02
CA CYS A 89 -2.14 8.99 -11.21
C CYS A 89 -2.12 10.12 -12.26
N GLY A 90 -3.23 10.82 -12.46
CA GLY A 90 -3.34 11.96 -13.36
C GLY A 90 -2.48 13.15 -12.89
N GLY A 91 -2.57 13.50 -11.60
CA GLY A 91 -1.73 14.54 -10.99
C GLY A 91 -0.24 14.19 -11.07
N PHE A 92 0.11 12.93 -10.75
CA PHE A 92 1.46 12.42 -10.90
C PHE A 92 1.97 12.55 -12.35
N TYR A 93 1.17 12.18 -13.34
CA TYR A 93 1.57 12.29 -14.75
C TYR A 93 1.84 13.74 -15.16
N VAL A 94 0.99 14.68 -14.73
CA VAL A 94 1.20 16.12 -14.97
C VAL A 94 2.50 16.59 -14.33
N VAL A 95 2.75 16.25 -13.06
CA VAL A 95 3.99 16.62 -12.36
C VAL A 95 5.21 15.97 -13.01
N ASN A 96 5.11 14.71 -13.45
CA ASN A 96 6.18 14.03 -14.17
C ASN A 96 6.51 14.75 -15.49
N LYS A 97 5.49 15.16 -16.26
CA LYS A 97 5.66 15.95 -17.49
C LYS A 97 6.33 17.31 -17.26
N THR A 98 6.23 17.90 -16.07
CA THR A 98 6.97 19.14 -15.75
C THR A 98 8.48 18.92 -15.56
N GLY A 99 8.93 17.67 -15.48
CA GLY A 99 10.33 17.32 -15.22
C GLY A 99 10.79 17.51 -13.77
N ALA A 100 9.90 17.99 -12.89
CA ALA A 100 10.25 18.27 -11.49
C ALA A 100 10.71 17.02 -10.74
N ILE A 101 10.11 15.87 -11.04
CA ILE A 101 10.42 14.58 -10.41
C ILE A 101 11.86 14.16 -10.76
N GLY A 102 12.23 14.20 -12.04
CA GLY A 102 13.60 13.90 -12.49
C GLY A 102 14.64 14.83 -11.87
N GLY A 103 14.31 16.12 -11.70
CA GLY A 103 15.15 17.10 -11.02
C GLY A 103 15.38 16.78 -9.53
N ILE A 104 14.32 16.43 -8.79
CA ILE A 104 14.41 16.03 -7.38
C ILE A 104 15.22 14.75 -7.23
N ILE A 105 14.98 13.75 -8.09
CA ILE A 105 15.71 12.48 -8.11
C ILE A 105 17.20 12.72 -8.34
N SER A 106 17.55 13.50 -9.36
CA SER A 106 18.94 13.81 -9.70
C SER A 106 19.64 14.58 -8.58
N TRP A 107 18.96 15.54 -7.96
CA TRP A 107 19.46 16.29 -6.82
C TRP A 107 19.72 15.39 -5.61
N LEU A 108 18.76 14.51 -5.29
CA LEU A 108 18.85 13.59 -4.16
C LEU A 108 19.95 12.55 -4.38
N ALA A 109 20.05 12.00 -5.59
CA ALA A 109 21.10 11.08 -6.00
C ALA A 109 22.50 11.71 -5.88
N LYS A 110 22.68 12.95 -6.38
CA LYS A 110 23.95 13.69 -6.26
C LYS A 110 24.32 13.93 -4.80
N ARG A 111 23.36 14.33 -3.94
CA ARG A 111 23.60 14.62 -2.52
C ARG A 111 23.86 13.37 -1.68
N MET A 112 23.27 12.23 -2.06
CA MET A 112 23.34 10.98 -1.30
C MET A 112 24.30 9.93 -1.89
N LYS A 113 25.11 10.27 -2.90
CA LYS A 113 26.05 9.37 -3.58
C LYS A 113 26.91 8.51 -2.64
N ASN A 114 27.37 9.07 -1.52
CA ASN A 114 28.20 8.34 -0.54
C ASN A 114 27.40 7.65 0.57
N LYS A 115 26.11 7.97 0.75
CA LYS A 115 25.24 7.45 1.82
C LYS A 115 23.96 6.78 1.29
N GLY A 116 23.95 6.29 0.05
CA GLY A 116 22.76 5.72 -0.60
C GLY A 116 22.06 4.62 0.19
N ILE A 117 22.78 3.86 1.03
CA ILE A 117 22.18 2.83 1.90
C ILE A 117 21.24 3.42 2.97
N TRP A 118 21.47 4.66 3.41
CA TRP A 118 20.62 5.38 4.36
C TRP A 118 19.36 5.95 3.73
N LEU A 119 19.28 6.01 2.40
CA LEU A 119 18.06 6.44 1.72
C LEU A 119 16.92 5.45 1.95
N ILE A 120 17.21 4.15 1.96
CA ILE A 120 16.23 3.07 2.16
C ILE A 120 15.43 3.26 3.46
N PRO A 121 16.06 3.35 4.66
CA PRO A 121 15.30 3.54 5.90
C PRO A 121 14.52 4.85 5.92
N ILE A 122 15.05 5.93 5.34
CA ILE A 122 14.36 7.22 5.28
C ILE A 122 13.09 7.10 4.44
N LEU A 123 13.20 6.56 3.24
CA LEU A 123 12.05 6.37 2.35
C LEU A 123 11.01 5.40 2.95
N MET A 124 11.46 4.28 3.52
CA MET A 124 10.55 3.35 4.21
C MET A 124 9.82 4.02 5.37
N ALA A 125 10.50 4.85 6.16
CA ALA A 125 9.87 5.58 7.26
C ALA A 125 8.86 6.62 6.76
N VAL A 126 9.15 7.30 5.65
CA VAL A 126 8.22 8.24 5.01
C VAL A 126 6.97 7.53 4.52
N PHE A 127 7.11 6.43 3.75
CA PHE A 127 5.94 5.67 3.29
C PHE A 127 5.16 5.06 4.45
N ALA A 128 5.86 4.49 5.43
CA ALA A 128 5.20 3.95 6.61
C ALA A 128 4.41 5.01 7.38
N SER A 129 4.93 6.24 7.47
CA SER A 129 4.22 7.35 8.12
C SER A 129 3.00 7.76 7.31
N ILE A 130 3.15 7.96 5.99
CA ILE A 130 2.03 8.31 5.10
C ILE A 130 0.91 7.27 5.21
N ASP A 131 1.23 5.97 5.12
CA ASP A 131 0.23 4.90 5.19
C ASP A 131 -0.31 4.66 6.61
N CYS A 132 0.46 5.00 7.64
CA CYS A 132 -0.02 4.91 9.02
C CYS A 132 -1.13 5.93 9.33
N PHE A 133 -1.11 7.10 8.67
CA PHE A 133 -2.09 8.18 8.87
C PHE A 133 -3.15 8.22 7.77
N ILE A 134 -2.75 8.17 6.50
CA ILE A 134 -3.67 8.25 5.35
C ILE A 134 -4.28 6.88 5.06
N GLY A 135 -3.49 5.81 5.14
CA GLY A 135 -4.03 4.45 5.02
C GLY A 135 -4.32 3.96 3.60
N MET A 136 -3.57 4.41 2.60
CA MET A 136 -3.82 4.08 1.19
C MET A 136 -2.63 3.34 0.56
N CYS A 137 -2.65 2.01 0.70
CA CYS A 137 -1.63 1.13 0.12
C CYS A 137 -1.54 1.25 -1.41
N GLU A 138 -2.61 1.69 -2.07
CA GLU A 138 -2.74 1.80 -3.52
C GLU A 138 -1.74 2.81 -4.10
N LEU A 139 -1.33 3.80 -3.32
CA LEU A 139 -0.38 4.83 -3.74
C LEU A 139 1.01 4.27 -4.04
N THR A 140 1.33 3.05 -3.58
CA THR A 140 2.57 2.36 -3.91
C THR A 140 2.79 2.19 -5.41
N MET A 141 1.72 2.05 -6.20
CA MET A 141 1.81 1.98 -7.67
C MET A 141 2.43 3.26 -8.28
N VAL A 142 2.28 4.40 -7.61
CA VAL A 142 2.86 5.69 -8.01
C VAL A 142 4.26 5.88 -7.42
N TYR A 143 4.50 5.41 -6.19
CA TYR A 143 5.80 5.56 -5.52
C TYR A 143 6.91 4.73 -6.17
N VAL A 144 6.61 3.50 -6.59
CA VAL A 144 7.61 2.61 -7.22
C VAL A 144 8.28 3.27 -8.44
N PRO A 145 7.56 3.75 -9.47
CA PRO A 145 8.20 4.36 -10.64
C PRO A 145 8.96 5.65 -10.32
N ILE A 146 8.66 6.35 -9.23
CA ILE A 146 9.41 7.53 -8.78
C ILE A 146 10.77 7.13 -8.19
N ILE A 147 10.78 6.12 -7.33
CA ILE A 147 11.96 5.72 -6.58
C ILE A 147 12.88 4.85 -7.42
N LEU A 148 12.33 4.16 -8.42
CA LEU A 148 13.03 3.23 -9.28
C LEU A 148 14.26 3.87 -9.96
N PRO A 149 14.16 5.00 -10.68
CA PRO A 149 15.33 5.68 -11.23
C PRO A 149 16.36 6.08 -10.16
N LEU A 150 15.88 6.59 -9.02
CA LEU A 150 16.74 6.99 -7.90
C LEU A 150 17.57 5.83 -7.35
N MET A 151 16.96 4.65 -7.17
CA MET A 151 17.63 3.46 -6.67
C MET A 151 18.65 2.92 -7.66
N LEU A 152 18.30 2.89 -8.95
CA LEU A 152 19.21 2.47 -10.02
C LEU A 152 20.44 3.40 -10.12
N MET A 153 20.24 4.72 -10.00
CA MET A 153 21.32 5.71 -9.96
C MET A 153 22.27 5.54 -8.77
N LEU A 154 21.76 5.09 -7.62
CA LEU A 154 22.55 4.82 -6.42
C LEU A 154 23.26 3.45 -6.45
N GLY A 155 23.08 2.68 -7.53
CA GLY A 155 23.72 1.38 -7.72
C GLY A 155 22.94 0.21 -7.09
N PHE A 156 21.67 0.41 -6.74
CA PHE A 156 20.76 -0.67 -6.33
C PHE A 156 19.98 -1.22 -7.52
N ASP A 157 19.14 -2.23 -7.30
CA ASP A 157 18.28 -2.86 -8.32
C ASP A 157 16.81 -2.40 -8.23
N SER A 158 16.04 -2.71 -9.26
CA SER A 158 14.59 -2.44 -9.30
C SER A 158 13.84 -3.16 -8.18
N MET A 159 14.30 -4.34 -7.77
CA MET A 159 13.74 -5.06 -6.64
C MET A 159 13.91 -4.32 -5.32
N THR A 160 15.04 -3.65 -5.09
CA THR A 160 15.23 -2.79 -3.90
C THR A 160 14.26 -1.61 -3.93
N ALA A 161 14.00 -1.01 -5.10
CA ALA A 161 13.01 0.07 -5.22
C ALA A 161 11.59 -0.42 -4.88
N CYS A 162 11.17 -1.54 -5.46
CA CYS A 162 9.88 -2.16 -5.16
C CYS A 162 9.77 -2.55 -3.69
N ALA A 163 10.79 -3.20 -3.13
CA ALA A 163 10.79 -3.61 -1.72
C ALA A 163 10.74 -2.40 -0.77
N THR A 164 11.45 -1.31 -1.08
CA THR A 164 11.43 -0.09 -0.26
C THR A 164 10.01 0.51 -0.21
N ALA A 165 9.34 0.63 -1.36
CA ALA A 165 8.00 1.20 -1.44
C ALA A 165 6.94 0.26 -0.82
N LEU A 166 6.92 -1.01 -1.25
CA LEU A 166 5.91 -1.99 -0.84
C LEU A 166 6.04 -2.38 0.63
N CYS A 167 7.26 -2.70 1.09
CA CYS A 167 7.45 -3.04 2.49
C CYS A 167 7.24 -1.81 3.39
N GLY A 168 7.71 -0.62 2.99
CA GLY A 168 7.48 0.61 3.75
C GLY A 168 5.99 0.89 3.95
N SER A 169 5.21 0.82 2.87
CA SER A 169 3.76 1.01 2.89
C SER A 169 3.05 -0.07 3.71
N ALA A 170 3.37 -1.35 3.51
CA ALA A 170 2.77 -2.45 4.24
C ALA A 170 3.01 -2.37 5.76
N ILE A 171 4.20 -1.92 6.19
CA ILE A 171 4.52 -1.69 7.61
C ILE A 171 3.62 -0.60 8.21
N GLY A 172 3.47 0.52 7.49
CA GLY A 172 2.60 1.63 7.90
C GLY A 172 1.14 1.22 8.00
N PHE A 173 0.64 0.55 6.97
CA PHE A 173 -0.74 0.10 6.89
C PHE A 173 -1.08 -0.99 7.94
N THR A 174 -0.14 -1.89 8.23
CA THR A 174 -0.35 -2.92 9.27
C THR A 174 -0.41 -2.30 10.66
N SER A 175 0.40 -1.26 10.91
CA SER A 175 0.48 -0.62 12.23
C SER A 175 -0.64 0.40 12.45
N ALA A 176 -1.08 1.10 11.40
CA ALA A 176 -2.31 1.90 11.31
C ALA A 176 -2.71 2.64 12.60
N ILE A 177 -1.83 3.52 13.13
CA ILE A 177 -2.07 4.22 14.40
C ILE A 177 -3.39 5.01 14.37
N ALA A 178 -3.62 5.75 13.28
CA ALA A 178 -4.77 6.66 13.13
C ALA A 178 -5.45 6.52 11.77
N ASN A 179 -5.28 5.36 11.11
CA ASN A 179 -5.80 5.14 9.77
C ASN A 179 -7.35 5.23 9.77
N PRO A 180 -7.93 6.19 9.02
CA PRO A 180 -9.37 6.41 8.98
C PRO A 180 -10.14 5.30 8.27
N PHE A 181 -9.50 4.54 7.38
CA PHE A 181 -10.14 3.50 6.58
C PHE A 181 -10.19 2.14 7.27
N THR A 182 -9.28 1.88 8.22
CA THR A 182 -9.17 0.57 8.88
C THR A 182 -9.43 0.68 10.38
N THR A 183 -8.51 1.30 11.12
CA THR A 183 -8.53 1.30 12.59
C THR A 183 -9.70 2.11 13.15
N ILE A 184 -9.97 3.28 12.60
CA ILE A 184 -11.09 4.12 13.07
C ILE A 184 -12.44 3.48 12.75
N VAL A 185 -12.61 2.91 11.56
CA VAL A 185 -13.84 2.17 11.19
C VAL A 185 -14.05 0.98 12.13
N GLY A 186 -13.01 0.17 12.36
CA GLY A 186 -13.08 -0.96 13.29
C GLY A 186 -13.41 -0.54 14.73
N GLN A 187 -12.84 0.58 15.21
CA GLN A 187 -13.15 1.12 16.54
C GLN A 187 -14.59 1.61 16.65
N ASN A 188 -15.11 2.29 15.63
CA ASN A 188 -16.50 2.73 15.59
C ASN A 188 -17.47 1.53 15.60
N ILE A 189 -17.19 0.48 14.83
CA ILE A 189 -18.00 -0.74 14.81
C ILE A 189 -17.98 -1.44 16.18
N ALA A 190 -16.82 -1.47 16.83
CA ALA A 190 -16.63 -2.09 18.15
C ALA A 190 -17.05 -1.20 19.33
N GLY A 191 -17.52 0.04 19.08
CA GLY A 191 -17.87 1.01 20.12
C GLY A 191 -16.69 1.44 21.01
N LEU A 192 -15.45 1.31 20.54
CA LEU A 192 -14.25 1.69 21.28
C LEU A 192 -13.92 3.19 21.10
N PRO A 193 -13.25 3.83 22.07
CA PRO A 193 -12.79 5.20 21.91
C PRO A 193 -11.81 5.28 20.74
N LEU A 194 -11.89 6.38 19.99
CA LEU A 194 -10.98 6.65 18.90
C LEU A 194 -9.53 6.63 19.41
N LEU A 195 -8.63 6.03 18.63
CA LEU A 195 -7.20 5.86 18.95
C LEU A 195 -6.91 5.02 20.20
N SER A 196 -7.88 4.28 20.74
CA SER A 196 -7.63 3.28 21.78
C SER A 196 -6.57 2.26 21.33
N GLY A 197 -5.50 2.09 22.14
CA GLY A 197 -4.39 1.19 21.81
C GLY A 197 -3.32 1.77 20.87
N TRP A 198 -3.26 3.10 20.68
CA TRP A 198 -2.23 3.76 19.85
C TRP A 198 -0.79 3.41 20.27
N GLN A 199 -0.54 3.19 21.56
CA GLN A 199 0.79 2.85 22.09
C GLN A 199 1.28 1.50 21.57
N PHE A 200 0.42 0.48 21.60
CA PHE A 200 0.73 -0.83 21.05
C PHE A 200 1.01 -0.75 19.55
N ARG A 201 0.20 0.03 18.82
CA ARG A 201 0.40 0.27 17.38
C ARG A 201 1.71 0.99 17.08
N LEU A 202 2.11 1.95 17.91
CA LEU A 202 3.41 2.61 17.79
C LEU A 202 4.57 1.64 18.02
N ILE A 203 4.47 0.76 19.02
CA ILE A 203 5.47 -0.28 19.28
C ILE A 203 5.55 -1.26 18.10
N SER A 204 4.40 -1.65 17.54
CA SER A 204 4.34 -2.48 16.33
C SER A 204 5.00 -1.79 15.13
N LEU A 205 4.71 -0.51 14.90
CA LEU A 205 5.30 0.28 13.82
C LEU A 205 6.83 0.30 13.90
N VAL A 206 7.36 0.54 15.10
CA VAL A 206 8.81 0.57 15.32
C VAL A 206 9.41 -0.84 15.16
N THR A 207 8.80 -1.86 15.73
CA THR A 207 9.34 -3.23 15.73
C THR A 207 9.34 -3.82 14.32
N VAL A 208 8.18 -3.81 13.65
CA VAL A 208 8.05 -4.31 12.28
C VAL A 208 8.83 -3.41 11.31
N GLY A 209 8.85 -2.10 11.55
CA GLY A 209 9.68 -1.14 10.84
C GLY A 209 11.16 -1.49 10.85
N ILE A 210 11.74 -1.72 12.03
CA ILE A 210 13.15 -2.10 12.19
C ILE A 210 13.44 -3.42 11.46
N VAL A 211 12.60 -4.44 11.62
CA VAL A 211 12.79 -5.74 10.95
C VAL A 211 12.72 -5.60 9.43
N GLY A 212 11.71 -4.88 8.91
CA GLY A 212 11.54 -4.65 7.49
C GLY A 212 12.68 -3.85 6.87
N VAL A 213 13.11 -2.77 7.52
CA VAL A 213 14.27 -1.97 7.09
C VAL A 213 15.53 -2.81 7.08
N MET A 214 15.80 -3.61 8.12
CA MET A 214 16.97 -4.49 8.16
C MET A 214 16.95 -5.52 7.04
N TYR A 215 15.78 -6.07 6.72
CA TYR A 215 15.62 -7.03 5.62
C TYR A 215 15.95 -6.40 4.26
N VAL A 216 15.34 -5.24 3.95
CA VAL A 216 15.58 -4.54 2.68
C VAL A 216 17.02 -4.05 2.58
N MET A 217 17.59 -3.48 3.66
CA MET A 217 18.98 -3.04 3.67
C MET A 217 19.98 -4.19 3.48
N ARG A 218 19.71 -5.38 4.04
CA ARG A 218 20.54 -6.57 3.81
C ARG A 218 20.55 -6.97 2.34
N TYR A 219 19.38 -7.00 1.71
CA TYR A 219 19.26 -7.30 0.28
C TYR A 219 19.97 -6.22 -0.57
N ALA A 220 19.69 -4.95 -0.32
CA ALA A 220 20.29 -3.83 -1.05
C ALA A 220 21.82 -3.81 -0.95
N LYS A 221 22.39 -4.14 0.22
CA LYS A 221 23.85 -4.25 0.41
C LYS A 221 24.43 -5.43 -0.38
N LYS A 222 23.71 -6.56 -0.46
CA LYS A 222 24.12 -7.73 -1.24
C LYS A 222 24.19 -7.38 -2.73
N VAL A 223 23.15 -6.73 -3.26
CA VAL A 223 23.08 -6.30 -4.67
C VAL A 223 24.12 -5.24 -5.00
N ARG A 224 24.31 -4.25 -4.11
CA ARG A 224 25.31 -3.20 -4.32
C ARG A 224 26.74 -3.74 -4.38
N ASN A 225 27.06 -4.75 -3.58
CA ASN A 225 28.39 -5.37 -3.58
C ASN A 225 28.61 -6.28 -4.80
N ASP A 226 27.55 -6.89 -5.31
CA ASP A 226 27.61 -7.80 -6.46
C ASP A 226 26.31 -7.70 -7.27
N PRO A 227 26.31 -6.90 -8.35
CA PRO A 227 25.13 -6.70 -9.19
C PRO A 227 24.59 -8.00 -9.80
N THR A 228 25.43 -9.02 -10.00
CA THR A 228 25.02 -10.32 -10.57
C THR A 228 24.11 -11.12 -9.64
N LYS A 229 24.07 -10.75 -8.36
CA LYS A 229 23.16 -11.33 -7.36
C LYS A 229 21.78 -10.69 -7.34
N SER A 230 21.54 -9.69 -8.19
CA SER A 230 20.19 -9.15 -8.43
C SER A 230 19.32 -10.21 -9.09
N LEU A 231 18.09 -10.36 -8.59
CA LEU A 231 17.09 -11.25 -9.19
C LEU A 231 16.61 -10.75 -10.56
N VAL A 232 16.85 -9.47 -10.87
CA VAL A 232 16.34 -8.74 -12.05
C VAL A 232 17.47 -8.12 -12.86
N TYR A 233 18.69 -8.69 -12.79
CA TYR A 233 19.89 -8.11 -13.39
C TYR A 233 19.76 -7.77 -14.88
N GLU A 234 19.20 -8.68 -15.69
CA GLU A 234 19.04 -8.47 -17.14
C GLU A 234 17.98 -7.41 -17.47
N GLU A 235 16.87 -7.39 -16.74
CA GLU A 235 15.80 -6.40 -16.90
C GLU A 235 16.29 -5.00 -16.51
N ASP A 236 17.02 -4.90 -15.39
CA ASP A 236 17.63 -3.66 -14.92
C ASP A 236 18.65 -3.08 -15.89
N LYS A 237 19.35 -3.93 -16.64
CA LYS A 237 20.33 -3.49 -17.64
C LYS A 237 19.65 -2.74 -18.79
N LEU A 238 18.50 -3.22 -19.25
CA LEU A 238 17.68 -2.54 -20.25
C LEU A 238 17.12 -1.23 -19.70
N LEU A 239 16.56 -1.28 -18.50
CA LEU A 239 15.95 -0.12 -17.85
C LEU A 239 16.96 1.00 -17.57
N ARG A 240 18.19 0.65 -17.17
CA ARG A 240 19.30 1.61 -16.99
C ARG A 240 19.67 2.30 -18.30
N ALA A 241 19.63 1.59 -19.43
CA ALA A 241 19.93 2.16 -20.74
C ALA A 241 18.84 3.16 -21.18
N GLU A 242 17.55 2.82 -20.95
CA GLU A 242 16.43 3.72 -21.21
C GLU A 242 16.50 5.00 -20.37
N LEU A 243 16.74 4.85 -19.06
CA LEU A 243 16.82 5.98 -18.12
C LEU A 243 18.01 6.91 -18.38
N GLN A 244 19.13 6.40 -18.90
CA GLN A 244 20.26 7.25 -19.32
C GLN A 244 19.90 8.13 -20.53
N GLY A 245 19.02 7.66 -21.42
CA GLY A 245 18.49 8.45 -22.53
C GLY A 245 17.58 9.59 -22.09
N GLU A 246 16.72 9.35 -21.08
CA GLU A 246 15.75 10.35 -20.58
C GLU A 246 16.39 11.41 -19.64
N MET A 247 17.39 11.04 -18.85
CA MET A 247 18.03 11.91 -17.85
C MET A 247 19.09 12.88 -18.41
N SER A 248 19.36 12.85 -19.71
CA SER A 248 20.33 13.76 -20.35
C SER A 248 19.85 15.21 -20.43
N GLN A 249 18.59 15.49 -20.08
CA GLN A 249 18.09 16.85 -19.90
C GLN A 249 18.27 17.26 -18.44
N GLU A 250 19.26 18.10 -18.14
CA GLU A 250 19.34 18.80 -16.84
C GLU A 250 18.15 19.76 -16.72
N ILE A 251 17.05 19.28 -16.14
CA ILE A 251 15.89 20.11 -15.85
C ILE A 251 16.22 20.92 -14.59
N THR A 252 16.68 22.14 -14.81
CA THR A 252 16.82 23.13 -13.73
C THR A 252 15.42 23.58 -13.31
N LEU A 253 15.06 23.30 -12.06
CA LEU A 253 13.77 23.70 -11.49
C LEU A 253 13.65 25.22 -11.47
N ASN A 254 12.69 25.74 -12.24
CA ASN A 254 12.45 27.17 -12.34
C ASN A 254 11.82 27.70 -11.04
N THR A 255 12.04 28.98 -10.69
CA THR A 255 11.56 29.58 -9.42
C THR A 255 10.04 29.44 -9.27
N ARG A 256 9.29 29.49 -10.37
CA ARG A 256 7.83 29.26 -10.40
C ARG A 256 7.45 27.83 -10.01
N GLN A 257 8.22 26.81 -10.43
CA GLN A 257 7.96 25.41 -10.07
C GLN A 257 8.25 25.16 -8.58
N LYS A 258 9.27 25.83 -8.01
CA LYS A 258 9.55 25.77 -6.57
C LYS A 258 8.42 26.38 -5.76
N ILE A 259 7.92 27.54 -6.17
CA ILE A 259 6.77 28.20 -5.52
C ILE A 259 5.51 27.33 -5.65
N ALA A 260 5.26 26.74 -6.82
CA ALA A 260 4.13 25.83 -7.02
C ALA A 260 4.23 24.58 -6.13
N GLY A 261 5.42 23.99 -5.98
CA GLY A 261 5.64 22.86 -5.06
C GLY A 261 5.44 23.24 -3.60
N LEU A 262 5.88 24.44 -3.20
CA LEU A 262 5.69 24.97 -1.84
C LEU A 262 4.22 25.30 -1.56
N ALA A 263 3.51 25.86 -2.54
CA ALA A 263 2.07 26.11 -2.47
C ALA A 263 1.26 24.81 -2.42
N ALA A 264 1.65 23.79 -3.18
CA ALA A 264 1.03 22.47 -3.11
C ALA A 264 1.24 21.83 -1.73
N LEU A 265 2.44 21.91 -1.15
CA LEU A 265 2.70 21.47 0.22
C LEU A 265 1.87 22.25 1.24
N ALA A 266 1.70 23.56 1.04
CA ALA A 266 0.88 24.40 1.92
C ALA A 266 -0.62 24.09 1.82
N MET A 267 -1.11 23.56 0.69
CA MET A 267 -2.50 23.09 0.56
C MET A 267 -2.76 21.74 1.26
N PHE A 268 -1.71 21.00 1.60
CA PHE A 268 -1.80 19.71 2.31
C PHE A 268 -1.68 19.83 3.83
N ILE A 269 -1.30 21.00 4.35
CA ILE A 269 -1.28 21.36 5.78
C ILE A 269 -2.61 22.01 6.14
#